data_AF-A0A7S2XND5-F1
#
_entry.id   AF-A0A7S2XND5-F1
#
_cell.length_a   1.000
_cell.length_b   1.000
_cell.length_c   1.000
_cell.angle_alpha   90.00
_cell.angle_beta   90.00
_cell.angle_gamma   90.00
#
_symmetry.space_group_name_H-M   'P 1'
#
loop_
_entity.id
_entity.type
_entity.pdbx_description
1 polymer ?
#
loop_
_entity_poly.entity_id
_entity_poly.type
_entity_poly.pdbx_seq_one_letter_code
_entity_poly.pdbx_strand_id
1 'polypeptide(L)'
;MRSNHFNLSVRQKMLMSNRSESDAPDTTDPRKRHNYKNVAIIGGGLAGLSTAHHLLEKTKLDQGALRVTIFDKAPVGMGGASSVAGGLVHPFSPRGKLVHMGNEAMASSSHLIDAACLEEPSCVLRKQLYRLALTDQQASDLKN
;
A
#
# COMPACT_ATOMS: atom_id res chain seq x y z
N MET A 1 -64.85 -17.67 14.10
CA MET A 1 -63.93 -17.61 12.95
C MET A 1 -62.52 -17.30 13.46
N ARG A 2 -61.60 -18.24 13.17
CA ARG A 2 -60.13 -18.22 13.22
C ARG A 2 -59.40 -17.08 13.94
N SER A 3 -58.82 -17.48 15.07
CA SER A 3 -57.48 -17.16 15.60
C SER A 3 -56.46 -16.55 14.62
N ASN A 4 -55.70 -15.58 15.12
CA ASN A 4 -54.25 -15.47 14.91
C ASN A 4 -53.61 -14.71 16.08
N HIS A 5 -53.38 -15.42 17.18
CA HIS A 5 -52.31 -15.11 18.12
C HIS A 5 -51.01 -15.64 17.49
N PHE A 6 -50.16 -14.74 16.99
CA PHE A 6 -48.82 -15.10 16.55
C PHE A 6 -47.77 -14.44 17.46
N ASN A 7 -47.15 -15.32 18.24
CA ASN A 7 -46.02 -15.15 19.14
C ASN A 7 -44.98 -14.10 18.69
N LEU A 8 -44.88 -12.99 19.42
CA LEU A 8 -43.80 -12.01 19.30
C LEU A 8 -42.72 -12.16 20.40
N SER A 9 -42.60 -13.34 21.03
CA SER A 9 -41.69 -13.54 22.16
C SER A 9 -40.37 -14.25 21.82
N VAL A 10 -40.17 -14.70 20.57
CA VAL A 10 -39.03 -15.60 20.24
C VAL A 10 -37.90 -14.91 19.46
N ARG A 11 -38.13 -13.74 18.84
CA ARG A 11 -37.08 -13.07 18.04
C ARG A 11 -36.18 -12.11 18.81
N GLN A 12 -36.56 -11.65 20.00
CA GLN A 12 -35.77 -10.67 20.76
C GLN A 12 -34.71 -11.31 21.66
N LYS A 13 -34.76 -12.63 21.88
CA LYS A 13 -33.75 -13.39 22.65
C LYS A 13 -32.56 -13.87 21.82
N MET A 14 -32.58 -13.72 20.50
CA MET A 14 -31.52 -14.25 19.60
C MET A 14 -30.42 -13.23 19.25
N LEU A 15 -30.46 -12.03 19.84
CA LEU A 15 -29.47 -10.96 19.59
C LEU A 15 -28.65 -10.56 20.82
N MET A 16 -28.78 -11.28 21.95
CA MET A 16 -28.09 -10.92 23.20
C MET A 16 -27.37 -12.08 23.90
N SER A 17 -26.95 -13.12 23.18
CA SER A 17 -26.00 -14.10 23.72
C SER A 17 -25.03 -14.55 22.63
N ASN A 18 -23.92 -13.81 22.51
CA ASN A 18 -22.59 -14.28 22.12
C ASN A 18 -21.64 -13.07 21.98
N ARG A 19 -21.55 -12.25 23.04
CA ARG A 19 -20.28 -11.58 23.32
C ARG A 19 -19.49 -12.55 24.17
N SER A 20 -18.61 -13.32 23.54
CA SER A 20 -17.51 -13.95 24.26
C SER A 20 -16.70 -12.82 24.91
N GLU A 21 -16.63 -12.85 26.23
CA GLU A 21 -15.71 -12.03 27.04
C GLU A 21 -14.26 -12.43 26.73
N SER A 22 -13.73 -11.98 25.60
CA SER A 22 -12.32 -12.19 25.25
C SER A 22 -11.66 -10.97 24.59
N ASP A 23 -12.21 -9.78 24.83
CA ASP A 23 -11.65 -8.51 24.33
C ASP A 23 -10.86 -7.74 25.40
N ALA A 24 -10.45 -8.40 26.50
CA ALA A 24 -9.37 -7.87 27.31
C ALA A 24 -8.05 -8.12 26.54
N PRO A 25 -7.27 -7.09 26.18
CA PRO A 25 -5.95 -7.30 25.62
C PRO A 25 -5.09 -7.99 26.67
N ASP A 26 -4.86 -9.28 26.49
CA ASP A 26 -3.88 -10.04 27.25
C ASP A 26 -2.48 -9.53 26.89
N THR A 27 -1.94 -8.69 27.77
CA THR A 27 -0.67 -7.97 27.61
C THR A 27 0.56 -8.83 27.84
N THR A 28 0.43 -10.16 27.94
CA THR A 28 1.51 -11.03 28.45
C THR A 28 2.33 -11.79 27.40
N ASP A 29 1.94 -11.79 26.11
CA ASP A 29 2.75 -12.39 25.02
C ASP A 29 2.98 -11.43 23.84
N PRO A 30 4.22 -10.94 23.62
CA PRO A 30 4.56 -10.03 22.52
C PRO A 30 4.44 -10.64 21.11
N ARG A 31 4.12 -11.94 20.99
CA ARG A 31 3.97 -12.66 19.71
C ARG A 31 2.54 -12.98 19.33
N LYS A 32 1.54 -12.60 20.14
CA LYS A 32 0.13 -12.72 19.73
C LYS A 32 -0.08 -11.80 18.53
N ARG A 33 -0.15 -12.40 17.33
CA ARG A 33 -0.46 -11.69 16.08
C ARG A 33 -1.87 -11.15 16.20
N HIS A 34 -2.00 -9.87 16.55
CA HIS A 34 -3.26 -9.18 16.45
C HIS A 34 -3.76 -9.30 15.01
N ASN A 35 -4.96 -9.86 14.86
CA ASN A 35 -5.61 -9.96 13.56
C ASN A 35 -6.20 -8.59 13.22
N TYR A 36 -5.34 -7.67 12.76
CA TYR A 36 -5.77 -6.35 12.33
C TYR A 36 -6.53 -6.48 11.00
N LYS A 37 -7.85 -6.46 11.07
CA LYS A 37 -8.72 -6.55 9.89
C LYS A 37 -8.92 -5.21 9.18
N ASN A 38 -8.64 -4.09 9.85
CA ASN A 38 -8.85 -2.75 9.32
C ASN A 38 -7.58 -1.91 9.53
N VAL A 39 -7.06 -1.36 8.44
CA VAL A 39 -5.89 -0.47 8.45
C VAL A 39 -6.28 0.86 7.81
N ALA A 40 -6.00 1.95 8.52
CA ALA A 40 -6.10 3.30 7.99
C ALA A 40 -4.71 3.79 7.59
N ILE A 41 -4.56 4.31 6.38
CA ILE A 41 -3.34 4.95 5.88
C ILE A 41 -3.63 6.42 5.66
N ILE A 42 -2.81 7.29 6.26
CA ILE A 42 -2.91 8.74 6.08
C ILE A 42 -1.84 9.16 5.07
N GLY A 43 -2.28 9.63 3.91
CA GLY A 43 -1.46 9.94 2.74
C GLY A 43 -1.71 8.95 1.61
N GLY A 44 -2.18 9.44 0.47
CA GLY A 44 -2.46 8.75 -0.78
C GLY A 44 -1.44 9.03 -1.88
N GLY A 45 -0.23 9.46 -1.52
CA GLY A 45 0.92 9.52 -2.43
C GLY A 45 1.59 8.16 -2.63
N LEU A 46 2.74 8.14 -3.28
CA LEU A 46 3.48 6.91 -3.63
C LEU A 46 3.73 6.02 -2.39
N ALA A 47 4.16 6.60 -1.27
CA ALA A 47 4.47 5.85 -0.04
C ALA A 47 3.23 5.19 0.60
N GLY A 48 2.09 5.89 0.58
CA GLY A 48 0.84 5.36 1.14
C GLY A 48 0.24 4.28 0.26
N LEU A 49 0.21 4.51 -1.05
CA LEU A 49 -0.27 3.54 -2.02
C LEU A 49 0.61 2.29 -2.10
N SER A 50 1.94 2.46 -2.06
CA SER A 50 2.88 1.33 -2.02
C SER A 50 2.70 0.50 -0.76
N THR A 51 2.49 1.15 0.40
CA THR A 51 2.19 0.47 1.66
C THR A 51 0.88 -0.31 1.56
N ALA A 52 -0.18 0.31 1.04
CA ALA A 52 -1.48 -0.35 0.83
C ALA A 52 -1.34 -1.60 -0.05
N HIS A 53 -0.64 -1.47 -1.18
CA HIS A 53 -0.41 -2.57 -2.12
C HIS A 53 0.28 -3.75 -1.43
N HIS A 54 1.41 -3.51 -0.76
CA HIS A 54 2.17 -4.57 -0.11
C HIS A 54 1.40 -5.21 1.07
N LEU A 55 0.59 -4.45 1.81
CA LEU A 55 -0.28 -5.00 2.85
C LEU A 55 -1.33 -5.95 2.25
N LEU A 56 -1.98 -5.53 1.18
CA LEU A 56 -2.97 -6.35 0.48
C LEU A 56 -2.34 -7.60 -0.13
N GLU A 57 -1.17 -7.47 -0.76
CA GLU A 57 -0.43 -8.59 -1.35
C GLU A 57 -0.05 -9.64 -0.30
N LYS A 58 0.50 -9.21 0.85
CA LYS A 58 0.87 -10.13 1.94
C LYS A 58 -0.34 -10.81 2.56
N THR A 59 -1.45 -10.10 2.72
CA THR A 59 -2.65 -10.67 3.36
C THR A 59 -3.47 -11.59 2.46
N LYS A 60 -3.36 -11.44 1.13
CA LYS A 60 -3.90 -12.45 0.18
C LYS A 60 -3.33 -13.86 0.45
N LEU A 61 -2.11 -13.94 0.96
CA LEU A 61 -1.47 -15.22 1.30
C LEU A 61 -2.00 -15.82 2.61
N ASP A 62 -2.54 -14.99 3.52
CA ASP A 62 -2.91 -15.37 4.89
C ASP A 62 -4.42 -15.59 5.10
N GLN A 63 -5.22 -15.71 4.02
CA GLN A 63 -6.68 -16.01 4.02
C GLN A 63 -7.59 -15.03 4.79
N GLY A 64 -7.05 -13.94 5.35
CA GLY A 64 -7.80 -12.90 6.05
C GLY A 64 -8.21 -11.75 5.13
N ALA A 65 -9.47 -11.32 5.19
CA ALA A 65 -9.94 -10.13 4.47
C ALA A 65 -9.46 -8.85 5.19
N LEU A 66 -8.25 -8.39 4.87
CA LEU A 66 -7.75 -7.07 5.28
C LEU A 66 -8.49 -5.97 4.52
N ARG A 67 -9.04 -5.00 5.25
CA ARG A 67 -9.61 -3.77 4.70
C ARG A 67 -8.64 -2.62 4.90
N VAL A 68 -8.18 -2.02 3.80
CA VAL A 68 -7.35 -0.81 3.82
C VAL A 68 -8.20 0.39 3.44
N THR A 69 -8.17 1.45 4.25
CA THR A 69 -8.79 2.74 3.95
C THR A 69 -7.70 3.80 3.87
N ILE A 70 -7.67 4.55 2.76
CA ILE A 70 -6.67 5.60 2.53
C ILE A 70 -7.35 6.96 2.68
N PHE A 71 -6.75 7.83 3.49
CA PHE A 71 -7.18 9.20 3.69
C PHE A 71 -6.13 10.14 3.12
N ASP A 72 -6.51 10.98 2.17
CA ASP A 72 -5.67 12.06 1.65
C ASP A 72 -6.49 13.36 1.56
N LYS A 73 -5.81 14.50 1.61
CA LYS A 73 -6.43 15.83 1.43
C LYS A 73 -6.87 16.05 -0.02
N ALA A 74 -6.11 15.52 -0.99
CA ALA A 74 -6.41 15.54 -2.41
C ALA A 74 -6.93 14.18 -2.87
N PRO A 75 -7.48 14.05 -4.09
CA PRO A 75 -7.70 12.74 -4.68
C PRO A 75 -6.41 11.91 -4.66
N VAL A 76 -6.54 10.62 -4.34
CA VAL A 76 -5.41 9.69 -4.22
C VAL A 76 -4.56 9.71 -5.50
N GLY A 77 -3.24 9.78 -5.34
CA GLY A 77 -2.28 9.87 -6.44
C GLY A 77 -2.18 11.23 -7.15
N MET A 78 -3.10 12.17 -6.88
CA MET A 78 -3.16 13.45 -7.60
C MET A 78 -2.59 14.64 -6.81
N GLY A 79 -2.18 14.43 -5.56
CA GLY A 79 -1.66 15.49 -4.68
C GLY A 79 -0.23 15.28 -4.20
N GLY A 80 0.33 16.36 -3.63
CA GLY A 80 1.59 16.34 -2.89
C GLY A 80 2.84 16.17 -3.76
N ALA A 81 3.94 15.74 -3.14
CA ALA A 81 5.21 15.58 -3.82
C ALA A 81 5.16 14.47 -4.90
N SER A 82 4.32 13.45 -4.71
CA SER A 82 4.22 12.32 -5.64
C SER A 82 3.62 12.73 -7.00
N SER A 83 2.70 13.70 -7.04
CA SER A 83 2.08 14.14 -8.30
C SER A 83 2.98 15.05 -9.14
N VAL A 84 4.03 15.63 -8.55
CA VAL A 84 4.99 16.52 -9.23
C VAL A 84 6.36 15.87 -9.41
N ALA A 85 6.54 14.63 -8.97
CA ALA A 85 7.81 13.92 -9.07
C ALA A 85 8.14 13.56 -10.53
N GLY A 86 9.42 13.72 -10.92
CA GLY A 86 9.88 13.38 -12.27
C GLY A 86 10.09 11.89 -12.56
N GLY A 87 9.82 11.01 -11.58
CA GLY A 87 9.87 9.55 -11.78
C GLY A 87 11.27 8.94 -11.94
N LEU A 88 12.35 9.66 -11.62
CA LEU A 88 13.72 9.12 -11.68
C LEU A 88 14.03 8.31 -10.41
N VAL A 89 14.34 7.03 -10.57
CA VAL A 89 14.67 6.12 -9.45
C VAL A 89 16.08 5.55 -9.65
N HIS A 90 16.94 5.71 -8.64
CA HIS A 90 18.28 5.08 -8.58
C HIS A 90 18.64 4.75 -7.12
N PRO A 91 19.46 3.70 -6.86
CA PRO A 91 19.74 3.24 -5.50
C PRO A 91 20.92 4.00 -4.86
N PHE A 92 21.48 5.00 -5.54
CA PHE A 92 22.64 5.75 -5.08
C PHE A 92 22.23 7.09 -4.46
N SER A 93 23.04 7.60 -3.54
CA SER A 93 22.95 8.96 -3.01
C SER A 93 23.47 9.98 -4.03
N PRO A 94 23.28 11.30 -3.81
CA PRO A 94 23.90 12.33 -4.66
C PRO A 94 25.44 12.24 -4.75
N ARG A 95 26.08 11.52 -3.82
CA ARG A 95 27.54 11.27 -3.80
C ARG A 95 27.93 9.93 -4.43
N GLY A 96 27.01 9.24 -5.10
CA GLY A 96 27.26 7.95 -5.75
C GLY A 96 27.37 6.75 -4.80
N LYS A 97 27.18 6.93 -3.48
CA LYS A 97 27.18 5.82 -2.53
C LYS A 97 25.83 5.13 -2.50
N LEU A 98 25.80 3.80 -2.43
CA LEU A 98 24.56 3.04 -2.25
C LEU A 98 23.81 3.53 -1.01
N VAL A 99 22.53 3.88 -1.16
CA VAL A 99 21.70 4.28 -0.01
C VAL A 99 21.30 3.06 0.80
N HIS A 100 20.98 3.27 2.08
CA HIS A 100 20.44 2.20 2.92
C HIS A 100 19.22 1.59 2.23
N MET A 101 19.22 0.26 2.11
CA MET A 101 18.19 -0.52 1.42
C MET A 101 17.99 -0.13 -0.06
N GLY A 102 18.97 0.50 -0.71
CA GLY A 102 18.81 1.01 -2.08
C GLY A 102 18.44 -0.06 -3.10
N ASN A 103 19.04 -1.25 -3.02
CA ASN A 103 18.73 -2.36 -3.90
C ASN A 103 17.34 -2.95 -3.63
N GLU A 104 16.97 -3.10 -2.35
CA GLU A 104 15.63 -3.59 -1.99
C GLU A 104 14.55 -2.59 -2.41
N ALA A 105 14.77 -1.30 -2.17
CA ALA A 105 13.87 -0.23 -2.60
C ALA A 105 13.72 -0.20 -4.12
N MET A 106 14.80 -0.41 -4.88
CA MET A 106 14.75 -0.52 -6.33
C MET A 106 13.90 -1.71 -6.76
N ALA A 107 14.16 -2.90 -6.22
CA ALA A 107 13.42 -4.11 -6.56
C ALA A 107 11.92 -3.98 -6.22
N SER A 108 11.57 -3.47 -5.04
CA SER A 108 10.19 -3.21 -4.66
C SER A 108 9.53 -2.14 -5.54
N SER A 109 10.27 -1.12 -5.96
CA SER A 109 9.74 -0.11 -6.89
C SER A 109 9.47 -0.69 -8.26
N SER A 110 10.38 -1.51 -8.80
CA SER A 110 10.16 -2.24 -10.06
C SER A 110 8.94 -3.15 -9.98
N HIS A 111 8.77 -3.90 -8.89
CA HIS A 111 7.59 -4.74 -8.68
C HIS A 111 6.28 -3.95 -8.72
N LEU A 112 6.23 -2.78 -8.04
CA LEU A 112 5.05 -1.91 -8.06
C LEU A 112 4.77 -1.34 -9.45
N ILE A 113 5.82 -0.98 -10.18
CA ILE A 113 5.72 -0.49 -11.56
C ILE A 113 5.14 -1.58 -12.46
N ASP A 114 5.67 -2.80 -12.38
CA ASP A 114 5.18 -3.94 -13.17
C ASP A 114 3.70 -4.21 -12.86
N ALA A 115 3.32 -4.22 -11.58
CA ALA A 115 1.93 -4.35 -11.15
C ALA A 115 1.04 -3.22 -11.69
N ALA A 116 1.52 -1.98 -11.67
CA ALA A 116 0.79 -0.83 -12.22
C ALA A 116 0.63 -0.91 -13.74
N CYS A 117 1.66 -1.37 -14.47
CA CYS A 117 1.61 -1.57 -15.92
C CYS A 117 0.58 -2.62 -16.36
N LEU A 118 0.23 -3.58 -15.50
CA LEU A 118 -0.83 -4.55 -15.79
C LEU A 118 -2.21 -3.88 -15.88
N GLU A 119 -2.44 -2.86 -15.06
CA GLU A 119 -3.72 -2.15 -14.97
C GLU A 119 -3.76 -0.89 -15.84
N GLU A 120 -2.63 -0.21 -16.01
CA GLU A 120 -2.49 1.01 -16.80
C GLU A 120 -1.34 0.90 -17.81
N PRO A 121 -1.64 0.50 -19.06
CA PRO A 121 -0.62 0.29 -20.09
C PRO A 121 0.10 1.58 -20.52
N SER A 122 -0.43 2.76 -20.19
CA SER A 122 0.20 4.05 -20.55
C SER A 122 1.41 4.41 -19.69
N CYS A 123 1.78 3.60 -18.69
CA CYS A 123 2.99 3.80 -17.91
C CYS A 123 4.25 3.65 -18.79
N VAL A 124 4.88 4.78 -19.14
CA VAL A 124 6.07 4.81 -20.00
C VAL A 124 7.32 4.47 -19.19
N LEU A 125 7.79 3.23 -19.31
CA LEU A 125 9.06 2.81 -18.70
C LEU A 125 10.24 3.07 -19.63
N ARG A 126 11.23 3.81 -19.13
CA ARG A 126 12.50 4.05 -19.84
C ARG A 126 13.59 3.24 -19.14
N LYS A 127 14.21 2.31 -19.89
CA LYS A 127 15.32 1.48 -19.39
C LYS A 127 16.62 2.25 -19.20
N GLN A 128 16.75 3.42 -19.86
CA GLN A 128 17.97 4.21 -19.87
C GLN A 128 17.64 5.66 -19.54
N LEU A 129 18.52 6.28 -18.74
CA LEU A 129 18.51 7.72 -18.53
C LEU A 129 19.26 8.38 -19.67
N TYR A 130 18.54 9.05 -20.56
CA TYR A 130 19.16 9.86 -21.61
C TYR A 130 19.58 11.19 -21.03
N ARG A 131 20.89 11.41 -20.86
CA ARG A 131 21.44 12.71 -20.55
C ARG A 131 21.87 13.38 -21.85
N LEU A 132 21.22 14.50 -22.20
CA LEU A 132 21.65 15.30 -23.34
C LEU A 132 22.97 15.98 -22.99
N ALA A 133 23.99 15.76 -23.83
CA ALA A 133 25.20 16.57 -23.81
C ALA A 133 24.87 17.94 -24.41
N LEU A 134 24.94 18.99 -23.59
CA LEU A 134 24.76 20.38 -24.03
C LEU A 134 26.10 21.02 -24.42
N THR A 135 27.22 20.37 -24.10
CA THR A 135 28.57 20.79 -24.47
C THR A 135 29.39 19.61 -25.00
N ASP A 136 30.41 19.90 -25.80
CA ASP A 136 31.33 18.87 -26.33
C ASP A 136 32.07 18.13 -25.21
N GLN A 137 32.38 18.82 -24.11
CA GLN A 137 32.96 18.21 -22.92
C GLN A 137 32.03 17.16 -22.30
N GLN A 138 30.74 17.49 -22.15
CA GLN A 138 29.74 16.55 -21.64
C GLN A 138 29.55 15.36 -22.60
N ALA A 139 29.66 15.59 -23.92
CA ALA A 139 29.60 14.51 -24.91
C ALA A 139 30.80 13.57 -24.80
N SER A 140 31.97 14.07 -24.42
CA SER A 140 33.16 13.25 -24.13
C SER A 140 33.01 12.48 -22.83
N ASP A 141 32.51 13.13 -21.77
CA ASP A 141 32.36 12.52 -20.44
C ASP A 141 31.33 11.37 -20.42
N LEU A 142 30.37 11.37 -21.36
CA LEU A 142 29.32 10.35 -21.48
C LEU A 142 29.70 9.15 -22.37
N LYS A 143 30.88 9.15 -23.01
CA LYS A 143 31.35 8.05 -23.87
C LYS A 143 32.19 6.99 -23.15
N ASN A 144 32.52 7.23 -21.87
CA ASN A 144 33.28 6.31 -21.01
C ASN A 144 32.36 5.57 -20.04
#